data_AF-A0A1J4RS58-F1
#
_entry.id   AF-A0A1J4RS58-F1
#
_cell.length_a   1.000
_cell.length_b   1.000
_cell.length_c   1.000
_cell.angle_alpha   90.00
_cell.angle_beta   90.00
_cell.angle_gamma   90.00
#
_symmetry.space_group_name_H-M   'P 1'
#
loop_
_entity.id
_entity.type
_entity.pdbx_description
1 polymer ?
#
loop_
_entity_poly.entity_id
_entity_poly.type
_entity_poly.pdbx_seq_one_letter_code
_entity_poly.pdbx_strand_id
1 'polypeptide(L)'
;MKFETEKLPMTHNLVQTIDVDSASDHYDHGLFEHISWSQASFSDHRAIATSLQNKRPYTITILIERLKEELRNRKEYVQKTKVPIGSRYKEALYDLFYEEFGQRDANARYAQWLDAYRTVRQKDDASSIDDTILEKELEPRYRQSILARYKNHERLFKDRIRIDRKRYYRLPEPLHWFDWRCPYDNLFIWEENGQKVARRGGSGSSGARETNSMFILGLLDLNKRALVPSFLFVYTEMNELKFLKRFDRLCVPLLDIGANYPACAYQQIEEMEQGEYFMKWDLWDLKHVEIIRHR
;
A
#
# COMPACT_ATOMS: atom_id res chain seq x y z
N MET A 1 16.75 -0.54 7.69
CA MET A 1 16.51 0.66 8.52
C MET A 1 15.03 0.91 8.49
N LYS A 2 14.31 0.49 9.53
CA LYS A 2 13.06 1.18 9.83
C LYS A 2 13.48 2.60 10.16
N PHE A 3 12.98 3.58 9.44
CA PHE A 3 12.88 4.92 10.01
C PHE A 3 11.82 4.80 11.11
N GLU A 4 12.22 4.29 12.28
CA GLU A 4 11.54 4.60 13.52
C GLU A 4 12.10 5.95 13.95
N THR A 5 11.69 7.00 13.23
CA THR A 5 11.51 8.29 13.88
C THR A 5 10.37 8.05 14.85
N GLU A 6 10.72 7.87 16.13
CA GLU A 6 9.76 7.83 17.23
C GLU A 6 8.86 9.05 17.09
N LYS A 7 7.64 8.83 16.58
CA LYS A 7 6.57 9.81 16.64
C LYS A 7 6.40 10.12 18.12
N LEU A 8 6.58 11.38 18.53
CA LEU A 8 5.99 11.81 19.78
C LEU A 8 4.48 11.54 19.64
N PRO A 9 3.87 10.79 20.56
CA PRO A 9 2.48 10.39 20.38
C PRO A 9 1.62 11.65 20.47
N MET A 10 1.13 12.13 19.33
CA MET A 10 0.04 13.09 19.31
C MET A 10 -1.12 12.53 20.15
N THR A 11 -1.66 13.37 21.02
CA THR A 11 -2.78 12.97 21.86
C THR A 11 -4.04 13.00 21.01
N HIS A 12 -4.77 11.88 20.98
CA HIS A 12 -6.00 11.75 20.22
C HIS A 12 -7.18 11.57 21.17
N ASN A 13 -8.33 12.13 20.80
CA ASN A 13 -9.60 11.85 21.46
C ASN A 13 -10.39 10.85 20.63
N LEU A 14 -10.82 9.75 21.24
CA LEU A 14 -11.82 8.88 20.63
C LEU A 14 -13.14 9.66 20.49
N VAL A 15 -13.66 9.71 19.27
CA VAL A 15 -14.91 10.41 18.94
C VAL A 15 -16.05 9.39 18.82
N GLN A 16 -15.81 8.30 18.12
CA GLN A 16 -16.80 7.27 17.84
C GLN A 16 -16.11 5.95 17.57
N THR A 17 -16.76 4.84 17.92
CA THR A 17 -16.43 3.50 17.41
C THR A 17 -17.52 3.07 16.44
N ILE A 18 -17.11 2.54 15.28
CA ILE A 18 -18.00 1.96 14.27
C ILE A 18 -17.81 0.45 14.30
N ASP A 19 -18.91 -0.28 14.42
CA ASP A 19 -18.91 -1.74 14.32
C ASP A 19 -18.94 -2.15 12.86
N VAL A 20 -17.99 -2.99 12.44
CA VAL A 20 -17.90 -3.49 11.07
C VAL A 20 -19.09 -4.40 10.76
N ASP A 21 -19.65 -5.08 11.76
CA ASP A 21 -20.85 -5.92 11.61
C ASP A 21 -22.12 -5.10 11.33
N SER A 22 -22.09 -3.78 11.54
CA SER A 22 -23.18 -2.87 11.17
C SER A 22 -23.20 -2.49 9.68
N ALA A 23 -22.26 -3.02 8.88
CA ALA A 23 -22.16 -2.69 7.47
C ALA A 23 -23.43 -3.09 6.69
N SER A 24 -23.81 -2.27 5.73
CA SER A 24 -25.06 -2.43 4.98
C SER A 24 -24.84 -2.40 3.47
N ASP A 25 -25.79 -2.93 2.71
CA ASP A 25 -25.84 -2.80 1.25
C ASP A 25 -26.42 -1.44 0.79
N HIS A 26 -26.82 -0.58 1.72
CA HIS A 26 -27.53 0.67 1.42
C HIS A 26 -26.55 1.83 1.29
N TYR A 27 -26.17 2.14 0.05
CA TYR A 27 -25.39 3.32 -0.28
C TYR A 27 -25.75 3.87 -1.67
N ASP A 28 -25.35 5.12 -1.93
CA ASP A 28 -25.50 5.73 -3.24
C ASP A 28 -24.50 5.10 -4.23
N HIS A 29 -25.00 4.27 -5.15
CA HIS A 29 -24.18 3.65 -6.19
C HIS A 29 -23.51 4.67 -7.12
N GLY A 30 -24.10 5.87 -7.26
CA GLY A 30 -23.55 6.97 -8.03
C GLY A 30 -22.14 7.38 -7.59
N LEU A 31 -21.72 7.05 -6.35
CA LEU A 31 -20.36 7.26 -5.86
C LEU A 31 -19.28 6.57 -6.70
N PHE A 32 -19.59 5.49 -7.40
CA PHE A 32 -18.62 4.73 -8.19
C PHE A 32 -18.85 4.84 -9.71
N GLU A 33 -19.93 5.50 -10.13
CA GLU A 33 -20.33 5.58 -11.54
C GLU A 33 -19.61 6.67 -12.31
N HIS A 34 -19.36 6.42 -13.60
CA HIS A 34 -18.79 7.39 -14.54
C HIS A 34 -17.45 8.00 -14.12
N ILE A 35 -16.62 7.21 -13.44
CA ILE A 35 -15.27 7.61 -13.00
C ILE A 35 -14.24 7.25 -14.06
N SER A 36 -13.32 8.17 -14.33
CA SER A 36 -12.10 7.89 -15.09
C SER A 36 -10.84 8.15 -14.25
N TRP A 37 -9.69 7.62 -14.66
CA TRP A 37 -8.43 7.94 -13.98
C TRP A 37 -7.95 9.34 -14.39
N SER A 38 -7.73 10.20 -13.40
CA SER A 38 -7.18 11.53 -13.65
C SER A 38 -5.76 11.44 -14.23
N GLN A 39 -5.51 12.22 -15.28
CA GLN A 39 -4.18 12.43 -15.84
C GLN A 39 -3.48 13.66 -15.23
N ALA A 40 -4.15 14.40 -14.34
CA ALA A 40 -3.61 15.60 -13.73
C ALA A 40 -2.36 15.27 -12.91
N SER A 41 -1.28 16.00 -13.17
CA SER A 41 -0.06 15.94 -12.37
C SER A 41 -0.09 17.04 -11.32
N PHE A 42 0.26 16.72 -10.09
CA PHE A 42 0.36 17.67 -8.98
C PHE A 42 1.81 17.69 -8.50
N SER A 43 2.37 18.88 -8.34
CA SER A 43 3.74 19.04 -7.83
C SER A 43 3.84 18.70 -6.34
N ASP A 44 2.80 19.03 -5.57
CA ASP A 44 2.71 18.80 -4.14
C ASP A 44 1.25 18.84 -3.63
N HIS A 45 1.08 18.69 -2.32
CA HIS A 45 -0.21 18.72 -1.64
C HIS A 45 -0.93 20.08 -1.72
N ARG A 46 -0.19 21.19 -1.79
CA ARG A 46 -0.78 22.55 -1.89
C ARG A 46 -1.39 22.79 -3.26
N ALA A 47 -0.76 22.25 -4.31
CA ALA A 47 -1.30 22.25 -5.65
C ALA A 47 -2.62 21.48 -5.73
N ILE A 48 -2.76 20.37 -4.98
CA ILE A 48 -4.02 19.63 -4.85
C ILE A 48 -5.09 20.51 -4.19
N ALA A 49 -4.80 21.07 -3.01
CA ALA A 49 -5.77 21.91 -2.28
C ALA A 49 -6.30 23.05 -3.15
N THR A 50 -5.41 23.71 -3.89
CA THR A 50 -5.74 24.82 -4.79
C THR A 50 -6.55 24.35 -6.01
N SER A 51 -6.11 23.29 -6.68
CA SER A 51 -6.74 22.80 -7.91
C SER A 51 -8.13 22.21 -7.68
N LEU A 52 -8.36 21.63 -6.49
CA LEU A 52 -9.60 20.92 -6.17
C LEU A 52 -10.67 21.80 -5.49
N GLN A 53 -10.35 23.05 -5.13
CA GLN A 53 -11.23 23.91 -4.31
C GLN A 53 -12.67 24.02 -4.84
N ASN A 54 -12.86 24.04 -6.17
CA ASN A 54 -14.18 24.16 -6.81
C ASN A 54 -14.58 22.89 -7.59
N LYS A 55 -13.92 21.77 -7.33
CA LYS A 55 -14.11 20.50 -8.05
C LYS A 55 -14.90 19.46 -7.25
N ARG A 56 -15.57 19.86 -6.18
CA ARG A 56 -16.40 18.98 -5.32
C ARG A 56 -15.71 17.65 -4.94
N PRO A 57 -14.51 17.71 -4.35
CA PRO A 57 -13.77 16.50 -4.02
C PRO A 57 -14.45 15.70 -2.90
N TYR A 58 -14.28 14.39 -2.93
CA TYR A 58 -14.64 13.47 -1.85
C TYR A 58 -13.69 12.27 -1.82
N THR A 59 -13.67 11.55 -0.70
CA THR A 59 -12.84 10.35 -0.54
C THR A 59 -13.68 9.10 -0.33
N ILE A 60 -13.21 7.98 -0.84
CA ILE A 60 -13.74 6.65 -0.51
C ILE A 60 -12.59 5.83 0.07
N THR A 61 -12.74 5.42 1.32
CA THR A 61 -11.85 4.46 1.98
C THR A 61 -12.52 3.10 1.97
N ILE A 62 -11.83 2.09 1.46
CA ILE A 62 -12.30 0.71 1.43
C ILE A 62 -11.39 -0.12 2.32
N LEU A 63 -11.89 -0.57 3.46
CA LEU A 63 -11.20 -1.52 4.32
C LEU A 63 -11.31 -2.93 3.73
N ILE A 64 -10.29 -3.75 3.89
CA ILE A 64 -10.21 -5.03 3.18
C ILE A 64 -10.04 -6.15 4.20
N GLU A 65 -11.12 -6.91 4.43
CA GLU A 65 -11.04 -8.12 5.23
C GLU A 65 -10.32 -9.25 4.51
N ARG A 66 -9.78 -10.18 5.29
CA ARG A 66 -9.17 -11.37 4.73
C ARG A 66 -10.27 -12.33 4.29
N LEU A 67 -10.34 -12.60 2.98
CA LEU A 67 -11.28 -13.55 2.38
C LEU A 67 -11.32 -14.86 3.17
N LYS A 68 -12.51 -15.38 3.43
CA LYS A 68 -12.74 -16.63 4.15
C LYS A 68 -12.00 -17.78 3.47
N GLU A 69 -11.41 -18.69 4.25
CA GLU A 69 -10.50 -19.71 3.72
C GLU A 69 -11.12 -20.56 2.61
N GLU A 70 -12.40 -20.90 2.77
CA GLU A 70 -13.23 -21.63 1.81
C GLU A 70 -13.31 -20.94 0.44
N LEU A 71 -13.24 -19.60 0.41
CA LEU A 71 -13.37 -18.79 -0.81
C LEU A 71 -12.01 -18.52 -1.47
N ARG A 72 -10.90 -18.58 -0.72
CA ARG A 72 -9.52 -18.31 -1.23
C ARG A 72 -9.07 -19.19 -2.38
N ASN A 73 -9.74 -20.32 -2.57
CA ASN A 73 -9.42 -21.28 -3.62
C ASN A 73 -10.42 -21.29 -4.77
N ARG A 74 -11.55 -20.58 -4.65
CA ARG A 74 -12.59 -20.55 -5.69
C ARG A 74 -12.17 -19.59 -6.79
N LYS A 75 -12.22 -20.09 -8.03
CA LYS A 75 -11.83 -19.32 -9.23
C LYS A 75 -12.72 -18.08 -9.46
N GLU A 76 -13.96 -18.11 -8.98
CA GLU A 76 -14.90 -16.98 -9.05
C GLU A 76 -14.45 -15.77 -8.21
N TYR A 77 -13.63 -15.98 -7.18
CA TYR A 77 -13.15 -14.92 -6.29
C TYR A 77 -11.65 -14.67 -6.38
N VAL A 78 -10.87 -15.61 -6.92
CA VAL A 78 -9.40 -15.53 -6.92
C VAL A 78 -8.79 -16.04 -8.21
N GLN A 79 -8.03 -15.17 -8.87
CA GLN A 79 -7.05 -15.55 -9.88
C GLN A 79 -5.77 -16.04 -9.19
N LYS A 80 -5.25 -17.21 -9.59
CA LYS A 80 -3.98 -17.74 -9.08
C LYS A 80 -2.95 -17.74 -10.18
N THR A 81 -1.82 -17.10 -9.92
CA THR A 81 -0.66 -17.07 -10.81
C THR A 81 0.50 -17.78 -10.13
N LYS A 82 1.11 -18.74 -10.82
CA LYS A 82 2.35 -19.38 -10.35
C LYS A 82 3.50 -18.47 -10.73
N VAL A 83 4.18 -17.93 -9.74
CA VAL A 83 5.36 -17.09 -9.92
C VAL A 83 6.58 -17.93 -9.54
N PRO A 84 7.50 -18.20 -10.49
CA PRO A 84 8.79 -18.79 -10.15
C PRO A 84 9.50 -17.90 -9.14
N ILE A 85 9.98 -18.49 -8.05
CA ILE A 85 10.83 -17.82 -7.08
C ILE A 85 12.10 -18.63 -6.90
N GLY A 86 13.19 -17.94 -6.54
CA GLY A 86 14.48 -18.58 -6.35
C GLY A 86 14.41 -19.78 -5.40
N SER A 87 15.28 -20.75 -5.65
CA SER A 87 15.48 -21.90 -4.78
C SER A 87 15.80 -21.47 -3.35
N ARG A 88 15.64 -22.38 -2.39
CA ARG A 88 16.02 -22.09 -0.98
C ARG A 88 17.50 -21.78 -0.85
N TYR A 89 18.33 -22.31 -1.76
CA TYR A 89 19.74 -21.99 -1.83
C TYR A 89 19.97 -20.50 -2.07
N LYS A 90 19.32 -19.91 -3.09
CA LYS A 90 19.45 -18.48 -3.41
C LYS A 90 18.97 -17.60 -2.26
N GLU A 91 17.87 -17.98 -1.60
CA GLU A 91 17.38 -17.27 -0.40
C GLU A 91 18.41 -17.32 0.73
N ALA A 92 18.99 -18.50 1.03
CA ALA A 92 20.00 -18.65 2.09
C ALA A 92 21.30 -17.88 1.82
N LEU A 93 21.70 -17.74 0.55
CA LEU A 93 22.84 -16.89 0.16
C LEU A 93 22.59 -15.42 0.56
N TYR A 94 21.39 -14.90 0.28
CA TYR A 94 21.02 -13.56 0.69
C TYR A 94 20.88 -13.44 2.20
N ASP A 95 20.24 -14.39 2.87
CA ASP A 95 20.03 -14.34 4.32
C ASP A 95 21.36 -14.24 5.06
N LEU A 96 22.35 -15.08 4.72
CA LEU A 96 23.68 -15.03 5.33
C LEU A 96 24.43 -13.72 5.01
N PHE A 97 24.31 -13.22 3.77
CA PHE A 97 24.88 -11.93 3.39
C PHE A 97 24.31 -10.78 4.22
N TYR A 98 22.99 -10.73 4.39
CA TYR A 98 22.32 -9.71 5.18
C TYR A 98 22.52 -9.90 6.69
N GLU A 99 22.72 -11.13 7.16
CA GLU A 99 23.10 -11.44 8.55
C GLU A 99 24.52 -10.96 8.86
N GLU A 100 25.49 -11.18 7.97
CA GLU A 100 26.89 -10.77 8.15
C GLU A 100 27.06 -9.25 8.14
N PHE A 101 26.48 -8.56 7.15
CA PHE A 101 26.73 -7.13 6.95
C PHE A 101 25.62 -6.22 7.51
N GLY A 102 24.49 -6.78 7.92
CA GLY A 102 23.30 -6.00 8.26
C GLY A 102 22.68 -5.28 7.05
N GLN A 103 21.41 -4.89 7.16
CA GLN A 103 20.63 -4.36 6.04
C GLN A 103 21.28 -3.19 5.29
N ARG A 104 21.89 -2.25 6.03
CA ARG A 104 22.42 -1.00 5.46
C ARG A 104 23.67 -1.27 4.61
N ASP A 105 24.66 -1.96 5.17
CA ASP A 105 25.94 -2.14 4.48
C ASP A 105 25.84 -3.23 3.42
N ALA A 106 25.00 -4.25 3.63
CA ALA A 106 24.64 -5.22 2.61
C ALA A 106 24.01 -4.52 1.38
N ASN A 107 23.03 -3.62 1.59
CA ASN A 107 22.42 -2.88 0.48
C ASN A 107 23.41 -1.98 -0.26
N ALA A 108 24.31 -1.30 0.47
CA ALA A 108 25.34 -0.47 -0.15
C ALA A 108 26.30 -1.28 -1.03
N ARG A 109 26.75 -2.43 -0.53
CA ARG A 109 27.60 -3.38 -1.28
C ARG A 109 26.86 -3.95 -2.49
N TYR A 110 25.61 -4.35 -2.31
CA TYR A 110 24.78 -4.88 -3.39
C TYR A 110 24.57 -3.84 -4.49
N ALA A 111 24.34 -2.57 -4.13
CA ALA A 111 24.24 -1.47 -5.10
C ALA A 111 25.55 -1.28 -5.90
N GLN A 112 26.70 -1.35 -5.25
CA GLN A 112 28.00 -1.29 -5.93
C GLN A 112 28.19 -2.43 -6.93
N TRP A 113 27.82 -3.67 -6.55
CA TRP A 113 27.86 -4.81 -7.46
C TRP A 113 26.87 -4.65 -8.61
N LEU A 114 25.64 -4.21 -8.35
CA LEU A 114 24.67 -3.92 -9.41
C LEU A 114 25.25 -2.95 -10.43
N ASP A 115 25.88 -1.86 -10.00
CA ASP A 115 26.46 -0.87 -10.92
C ASP A 115 27.68 -1.42 -11.68
N ALA A 116 28.55 -2.16 -11.00
CA ALA A 116 29.69 -2.83 -11.65
C ALA A 116 29.24 -3.81 -12.74
N TYR A 117 28.27 -4.67 -12.44
CA TYR A 117 27.79 -5.71 -13.36
C TYR A 117 26.80 -5.17 -14.41
N ARG A 118 26.06 -4.08 -14.13
CA ARG A 118 25.26 -3.36 -15.15
C ARG A 118 26.10 -2.88 -16.31
N THR A 119 27.29 -2.36 -16.02
CA THR A 119 28.21 -1.79 -17.02
C THR A 119 28.80 -2.86 -17.93
N VAL A 120 28.95 -4.09 -17.42
CA VAL A 120 29.47 -5.24 -18.17
C VAL A 120 28.41 -5.87 -19.09
N ARG A 121 27.12 -5.77 -18.72
CA ARG A 121 26.01 -6.48 -19.38
C ARG A 121 25.47 -5.83 -20.66
N GLN A 122 26.02 -4.70 -21.12
CA GLN A 122 25.69 -4.15 -22.45
C GLN A 122 26.14 -5.05 -23.63
N LYS A 123 26.80 -6.18 -23.35
CA LYS A 123 27.21 -7.19 -24.33
C LYS A 123 26.68 -8.58 -23.95
N ASP A 124 25.63 -9.01 -24.64
CA ASP A 124 25.30 -10.41 -24.97
C ASP A 124 25.07 -11.47 -23.85
N ASP A 125 24.33 -11.20 -22.76
CA ASP A 125 23.84 -12.33 -21.94
C ASP A 125 22.44 -12.18 -21.30
N ALA A 126 21.65 -13.24 -21.45
CA ALA A 126 20.27 -13.38 -20.95
C ALA A 126 20.19 -13.67 -19.44
N SER A 127 21.32 -13.91 -18.76
CA SER A 127 21.41 -14.20 -17.33
C SER A 127 21.15 -12.98 -16.43
N SER A 128 20.28 -13.07 -15.41
CA SER A 128 19.98 -11.93 -14.53
C SER A 128 21.25 -11.37 -13.87
N ILE A 129 21.35 -10.04 -13.71
CA ILE A 129 22.45 -9.41 -12.96
C ILE A 129 22.50 -9.98 -11.54
N ASP A 130 21.33 -10.25 -10.96
CA ASP A 130 21.21 -10.87 -9.65
C ASP A 130 21.82 -12.28 -9.62
N ASP A 131 21.68 -13.06 -10.71
CA ASP A 131 22.29 -14.39 -10.80
C ASP A 131 23.82 -14.30 -10.89
N THR A 132 24.33 -13.29 -11.62
CA THR A 132 25.78 -13.02 -11.67
C THR A 132 26.34 -12.66 -10.30
N ILE A 133 25.63 -11.81 -9.55
CA ILE A 133 26.04 -11.44 -8.19
C ILE A 133 26.04 -12.67 -7.28
N LEU A 134 24.99 -13.49 -7.35
CA LEU A 134 24.91 -14.72 -6.57
C LEU A 134 26.11 -15.63 -6.84
N GLU A 135 26.44 -15.88 -8.10
CA GLU A 135 27.53 -16.78 -8.50
C GLU A 135 28.92 -16.23 -8.15
N LYS A 136 29.17 -14.94 -8.37
CA LYS A 136 30.51 -14.36 -8.24
C LYS A 136 30.83 -13.81 -6.86
N GLU A 137 29.84 -13.30 -6.14
CA GLU A 137 30.05 -12.61 -4.87
C GLU A 137 29.60 -13.45 -3.66
N LEU A 138 28.41 -14.05 -3.73
CA LEU A 138 27.77 -14.70 -2.58
C LEU A 138 28.15 -16.19 -2.49
N GLU A 139 28.07 -16.94 -3.59
CA GLU A 139 28.39 -18.38 -3.60
C GLU A 139 29.79 -18.71 -3.06
N PRO A 140 30.88 -18.01 -3.46
CA PRO A 140 32.21 -18.31 -2.98
C PRO A 140 32.35 -18.16 -1.46
N ARG A 141 31.54 -17.29 -0.85
CA ARG A 141 31.56 -17.00 0.59
C ARG A 141 30.72 -17.98 1.40
N TYR A 142 29.52 -18.30 0.92
CA TYR A 142 28.49 -18.91 1.77
C TYR A 142 28.10 -20.34 1.35
N ARG A 143 28.55 -20.83 0.18
CA ARG A 143 28.14 -22.15 -0.31
C ARG A 143 28.42 -23.28 0.67
N GLN A 144 29.63 -23.33 1.23
CA GLN A 144 30.03 -24.41 2.13
C GLN A 144 29.23 -24.41 3.44
N SER A 145 29.03 -23.24 4.04
CA SER A 145 28.25 -23.11 5.28
C SER A 145 26.78 -23.49 5.06
N ILE A 146 26.20 -23.12 3.92
CA ILE A 146 24.85 -23.52 3.53
C ILE A 146 24.78 -25.04 3.34
N LEU A 147 25.66 -25.62 2.53
CA LEU A 147 25.63 -27.07 2.24
C LEU A 147 25.82 -27.92 3.51
N ALA A 148 26.61 -27.46 4.47
CA ALA A 148 26.77 -28.12 5.77
C ALA A 148 25.48 -28.09 6.63
N ARG A 149 24.67 -27.04 6.51
CA ARG A 149 23.43 -26.86 7.30
C ARG A 149 22.25 -27.69 6.78
N TYR A 150 22.18 -27.92 5.48
CA TYR A 150 21.03 -28.60 4.86
C TYR A 150 21.33 -30.08 4.55
N LYS A 151 20.47 -30.99 5.01
CA LYS A 151 20.62 -32.44 4.78
C LYS A 151 20.13 -32.92 3.41
N ASN A 152 19.17 -32.21 2.80
CA ASN A 152 18.61 -32.57 1.49
C ASN A 152 18.98 -31.50 0.47
N HIS A 153 20.09 -31.72 -0.22
CA HIS A 153 20.62 -30.79 -1.21
C HIS A 153 19.74 -30.72 -2.47
N GLU A 154 19.13 -31.83 -2.88
CA GLU A 154 18.25 -31.85 -4.06
C GLU A 154 17.08 -30.86 -3.93
N ARG A 155 16.42 -30.83 -2.76
CA ARG A 155 15.36 -29.86 -2.48
C ARG A 155 15.86 -28.43 -2.28
N LEU A 156 17.12 -28.25 -1.92
CA LEU A 156 17.72 -26.94 -1.65
C LEU A 156 17.91 -26.14 -2.95
N PHE A 157 18.35 -26.82 -4.01
CA PHE A 157 18.60 -26.22 -5.33
C PHE A 157 17.37 -26.14 -6.22
N LYS A 158 16.31 -26.90 -5.92
CA LYS A 158 15.08 -26.90 -6.72
C LYS A 158 14.38 -25.54 -6.66
N ASP A 159 14.05 -25.00 -7.84
CA ASP A 159 13.23 -23.81 -7.95
C ASP A 159 11.87 -24.00 -7.28
N ARG A 160 11.40 -22.91 -6.68
CA ARG A 160 10.14 -22.89 -5.94
C ARG A 160 9.11 -22.08 -6.70
N ILE A 161 7.86 -22.31 -6.35
CA ILE A 161 6.73 -21.59 -6.93
C ILE A 161 6.00 -20.89 -5.79
N ARG A 162 5.86 -19.57 -5.91
CA ARG A 162 4.94 -18.79 -5.10
C ARG A 162 3.61 -18.73 -5.84
N ILE A 163 2.52 -18.96 -5.13
CA ILE A 163 1.17 -18.76 -5.69
C ILE A 163 0.75 -17.35 -5.32
N ASP A 164 0.84 -16.45 -6.30
CA ASP A 164 0.24 -15.13 -6.19
C ASP A 164 -1.25 -15.28 -6.42
N ARG A 165 -2.02 -14.74 -5.47
CA ARG A 165 -3.47 -14.69 -5.54
C ARG A 165 -3.83 -13.25 -5.90
N LYS A 166 -4.77 -13.04 -6.81
CA LYS A 166 -5.38 -11.74 -7.10
C LYS A 166 -6.88 -11.91 -6.91
N ARG A 167 -7.48 -11.21 -5.95
CA ARG A 167 -8.92 -11.31 -5.72
C ARG A 167 -9.68 -10.55 -6.81
N TYR A 168 -10.83 -11.07 -7.21
CA TYR A 168 -11.77 -10.39 -8.09
C TYR A 168 -12.74 -9.58 -7.23
N TYR A 169 -12.81 -8.27 -7.46
CA TYR A 169 -13.70 -7.36 -6.74
C TYR A 169 -14.75 -6.81 -7.67
N ARG A 170 -15.95 -6.56 -7.13
CA ARG A 170 -17.10 -6.03 -7.87
C ARG A 170 -17.19 -4.51 -7.72
N LEU A 171 -16.11 -3.81 -8.06
CA LEU A 171 -16.19 -2.37 -8.34
C LEU A 171 -16.33 -2.16 -9.85
N PRO A 172 -16.98 -1.08 -10.31
CA PRO A 172 -17.04 -0.78 -11.73
C PRO A 172 -15.64 -0.47 -12.28
N GLU A 173 -15.47 -0.61 -13.60
CA GLU A 173 -14.29 -0.05 -14.25
C GLU A 173 -14.25 1.48 -14.07
N PRO A 174 -13.07 2.07 -13.82
CA PRO A 174 -11.74 1.45 -13.80
C PRO A 174 -11.26 1.03 -12.39
N LEU A 175 -12.14 1.09 -11.39
CA LEU A 175 -11.81 0.91 -9.96
C LEU A 175 -11.66 -0.55 -9.52
N HIS A 176 -12.08 -1.52 -10.33
CA HIS A 176 -12.03 -2.96 -10.04
C HIS A 176 -10.66 -3.56 -9.67
N TRP A 177 -9.55 -2.89 -9.97
CA TRP A 177 -8.20 -3.41 -9.68
C TRP A 177 -7.55 -2.73 -8.48
N PHE A 178 -7.38 -3.42 -7.35
CA PHE A 178 -6.51 -2.96 -6.25
C PHE A 178 -5.79 -4.12 -5.56
N ASP A 179 -4.73 -3.81 -4.80
CA ASP A 179 -3.89 -4.80 -4.12
C ASP A 179 -4.52 -5.24 -2.80
N TRP A 180 -5.23 -6.36 -2.82
CA TRP A 180 -5.90 -6.96 -1.65
C TRP A 180 -4.99 -7.33 -0.48
N ARG A 181 -3.66 -7.32 -0.65
CA ARG A 181 -2.71 -7.54 0.44
C ARG A 181 -2.63 -6.34 1.36
N CYS A 182 -3.12 -5.19 0.90
CA CYS A 182 -3.23 -3.97 1.66
C CYS A 182 -4.42 -4.05 2.61
N PRO A 183 -4.31 -3.61 3.87
CA PRO A 183 -5.44 -3.51 4.78
C PRO A 183 -6.54 -2.54 4.32
N TYR A 184 -6.22 -1.59 3.44
CA TYR A 184 -7.20 -0.66 2.86
C TYR A 184 -6.76 -0.12 1.49
N ASP A 185 -7.71 0.43 0.75
CA ASP A 185 -7.53 1.22 -0.48
C ASP A 185 -8.19 2.60 -0.28
N ASN A 186 -7.59 3.65 -0.85
CA ASN A 186 -8.16 5.01 -0.83
C ASN A 186 -8.36 5.53 -2.26
N LEU A 187 -9.56 6.01 -2.53
CA LEU A 187 -9.90 6.72 -3.76
C LEU A 187 -10.14 8.20 -3.42
N PHE A 188 -9.46 9.06 -4.16
CA PHE A 188 -9.66 10.51 -4.12
C PHE A 188 -10.37 10.89 -5.41
N ILE A 189 -11.61 11.36 -5.30
CA ILE A 189 -12.49 11.59 -6.46
C ILE A 189 -12.91 13.05 -6.49
N TRP A 190 -12.97 13.64 -7.68
CA TRP A 190 -13.45 15.01 -7.88
C TRP A 190 -14.07 15.16 -9.28
N GLU A 191 -14.74 16.27 -9.52
CA GLU A 191 -15.31 16.62 -10.82
C GLU A 191 -14.32 17.44 -11.66
N GLU A 192 -14.11 17.02 -12.90
CA GLU A 192 -13.31 17.72 -13.91
C GLU A 192 -14.09 17.74 -15.22
N ASN A 193 -14.37 18.93 -15.75
CA ASN A 193 -15.15 19.13 -16.98
C ASN A 193 -16.50 18.39 -17.00
N GLY A 194 -17.20 18.34 -15.85
CA GLY A 194 -18.48 17.66 -15.69
C GLY A 194 -18.40 16.13 -15.61
N GLN A 195 -17.20 15.55 -15.49
CA GLN A 195 -16.97 14.12 -15.31
C GLN A 195 -16.27 13.84 -13.99
N LYS A 196 -16.54 12.67 -13.39
CA LYS A 196 -15.80 12.24 -12.20
C LYS A 196 -14.45 11.68 -12.63
N VAL A 197 -13.41 12.16 -11.97
CA VAL A 197 -12.06 11.63 -12.13
C VAL A 197 -11.52 11.20 -10.78
N ALA A 198 -10.65 10.20 -10.78
CA ALA A 198 -10.09 9.65 -9.55
C ALA A 198 -8.57 9.54 -9.58
N ARG A 199 -7.98 9.57 -8.40
CA ARG A 199 -6.64 9.04 -8.10
C ARG A 199 -6.76 8.00 -6.99
N ARG A 200 -5.87 7.01 -7.03
CA ARG A 200 -5.83 5.93 -6.05
C ARG A 200 -4.55 6.04 -5.22
N GLY A 201 -4.71 5.99 -3.90
CA GLY A 201 -3.65 5.80 -2.94
C GLY A 201 -3.97 4.63 -2.00
N GLY A 202 -3.09 4.35 -1.05
CA GLY A 202 -3.32 3.39 0.01
C GLY A 202 -2.01 2.79 0.52
N SER A 203 -2.10 1.74 1.32
CA SER A 203 -0.94 1.10 1.98
C SER A 203 -0.11 0.18 1.05
N GLY A 204 -0.29 0.28 -0.27
CA GLY A 204 0.32 -0.60 -1.25
C GLY A 204 1.77 -0.27 -1.58
N SER A 205 2.05 -0.15 -2.87
CA SER A 205 3.38 0.19 -3.38
C SER A 205 3.89 1.55 -2.84
N SER A 206 5.19 1.80 -2.96
CA SER A 206 5.75 3.10 -2.52
C SER A 206 5.07 4.30 -3.19
N GLY A 207 4.77 4.22 -4.49
CA GLY A 207 4.03 5.27 -5.21
C GLY A 207 2.56 5.40 -4.79
N ALA A 208 1.91 4.30 -4.38
CA ALA A 208 0.54 4.37 -3.83
C ALA A 208 0.53 5.08 -2.47
N ARG A 209 1.52 4.82 -1.61
CA ARG A 209 1.70 5.48 -0.31
C ARG A 209 2.08 6.96 -0.44
N GLU A 210 2.92 7.30 -1.41
CA GLU A 210 3.23 8.69 -1.75
C GLU A 210 1.99 9.44 -2.24
N THR A 211 1.23 8.85 -3.17
CA THR A 211 -0.04 9.43 -3.65
C THR A 211 -1.03 9.60 -2.50
N ASN A 212 -1.15 8.60 -1.63
CA ASN A 212 -2.01 8.65 -0.44
C ASN A 212 -1.65 9.84 0.46
N SER A 213 -0.36 9.98 0.80
CA SER A 213 0.14 11.08 1.63
C SER A 213 -0.16 12.43 0.99
N MET A 214 0.22 12.60 -0.28
CA MET A 214 0.08 13.87 -1.00
C MET A 214 -1.40 14.31 -1.07
N PHE A 215 -2.31 13.39 -1.41
CA PHE A 215 -3.73 13.70 -1.49
C PHE A 215 -4.37 13.92 -0.12
N ILE A 216 -4.04 13.12 0.90
CA ILE A 216 -4.56 13.34 2.26
C ILE A 216 -4.14 14.72 2.77
N LEU A 217 -2.87 15.08 2.66
CA LEU A 217 -2.39 16.41 3.08
C LEU A 217 -3.07 17.53 2.29
N GLY A 218 -3.24 17.37 0.97
CA GLY A 218 -3.89 18.39 0.16
C GLY A 218 -5.36 18.57 0.51
N LEU A 219 -6.06 17.48 0.80
CA LEU A 219 -7.45 17.52 1.23
C LEU A 219 -7.60 18.01 2.68
N LEU A 220 -6.64 17.75 3.57
CA LEU A 220 -6.63 18.34 4.92
C LEU A 220 -6.54 19.86 4.86
N ASP A 221 -5.65 20.41 4.02
CA ASP A 221 -5.56 21.87 3.80
C ASP A 221 -6.85 22.44 3.19
N LEU A 222 -7.44 21.73 2.22
CA LEU A 222 -8.71 22.13 1.64
C LEU A 222 -9.88 22.06 2.64
N ASN A 223 -9.95 21.01 3.46
CA ASN A 223 -11.03 20.74 4.42
C ASN A 223 -11.20 21.86 5.46
N LYS A 224 -10.11 22.59 5.76
CA LYS A 224 -10.13 23.79 6.62
C LYS A 224 -10.94 24.95 6.03
N ARG A 225 -11.19 24.93 4.71
CA ARG A 225 -11.82 26.02 3.94
C ARG A 225 -13.11 25.59 3.25
N ALA A 226 -13.18 24.32 2.82
CA ALA A 226 -14.34 23.71 2.19
C ALA A 226 -14.40 22.24 2.60
N LEU A 227 -15.49 21.82 3.25
CA LEU A 227 -15.64 20.46 3.75
C LEU A 227 -15.54 19.45 2.60
N VAL A 228 -14.70 18.43 2.80
CA VAL A 228 -14.48 17.33 1.84
C VAL A 228 -15.14 16.07 2.38
N PRO A 229 -16.27 15.59 1.83
CA PRO A 229 -16.93 14.40 2.35
C PRO A 229 -16.06 13.14 2.23
N SER A 230 -16.24 12.21 3.17
CA SER A 230 -15.56 10.91 3.17
C SER A 230 -16.56 9.78 3.32
N PHE A 231 -16.33 8.69 2.60
CA PHE A 231 -17.16 7.48 2.63
C PHE A 231 -16.31 6.28 3.02
N LEU A 232 -16.82 5.50 3.96
CA LEU A 232 -16.17 4.31 4.47
C LEU A 232 -16.94 3.07 4.04
N PHE A 233 -16.22 2.15 3.42
CA PHE A 233 -16.69 0.85 3.00
C PHE A 233 -15.79 -0.25 3.55
N VAL A 234 -16.30 -1.48 3.54
CA VAL A 234 -15.54 -2.68 3.82
C VAL A 234 -15.81 -3.71 2.72
N TYR A 235 -14.75 -4.35 2.24
CA TYR A 235 -14.85 -5.61 1.53
C TYR A 235 -14.81 -6.74 2.54
N THR A 236 -15.92 -7.44 2.70
CA THR A 236 -16.07 -8.47 3.74
C THR A 236 -15.24 -9.71 3.43
N GLU A 237 -15.09 -10.59 4.43
CA GLU A 237 -14.48 -11.92 4.24
C GLU A 237 -15.25 -12.79 3.21
N MET A 238 -16.48 -12.41 2.86
CA MET A 238 -17.30 -13.06 1.84
C MET A 238 -17.16 -12.42 0.45
N ASN A 239 -16.25 -11.47 0.28
CA ASN A 239 -15.99 -10.71 -0.96
C ASN A 239 -17.16 -9.81 -1.40
N GLU A 240 -17.86 -9.23 -0.43
CA GLU A 240 -18.96 -8.29 -0.65
C GLU A 240 -18.54 -6.89 -0.25
N LEU A 241 -18.89 -5.88 -1.06
CA LEU A 241 -18.67 -4.48 -0.70
C LEU A 241 -19.86 -4.02 0.14
N LYS A 242 -19.61 -3.61 1.38
CA LYS A 242 -20.62 -3.07 2.29
C LYS A 242 -20.26 -1.65 2.70
N PHE A 243 -21.28 -0.83 2.88
CA PHE A 243 -21.16 0.54 3.35
C PHE A 243 -21.20 0.59 4.87
N LEU A 244 -20.26 1.32 5.46
CA LEU A 244 -20.17 1.52 6.91
C LEU A 244 -20.68 2.90 7.31
N LYS A 245 -20.13 3.96 6.70
CA LYS A 245 -20.43 5.32 7.14
C LYS A 245 -20.09 6.38 6.11
N ARG A 246 -20.87 7.46 6.10
CA ARG A 246 -20.54 8.73 5.46
C ARG A 246 -20.16 9.76 6.52
N PHE A 247 -19.15 10.55 6.22
CA PHE A 247 -18.71 11.71 6.98
C PHE A 247 -18.88 12.95 6.11
N ASP A 248 -19.49 14.00 6.67
CA ASP A 248 -19.67 15.27 5.94
C ASP A 248 -18.41 16.14 5.88
N ARG A 249 -17.30 15.63 6.41
CA ARG A 249 -15.97 16.25 6.40
C ARG A 249 -14.92 15.18 6.19
N LEU A 250 -13.69 15.63 5.95
CA LEU A 250 -12.60 14.71 5.68
C LEU A 250 -12.39 13.81 6.90
N CYS A 251 -12.50 12.51 6.67
CA CYS A 251 -12.11 11.48 7.61
C CYS A 251 -11.42 10.39 6.81
N VAL A 252 -10.14 10.16 7.08
CA VAL A 252 -9.28 9.26 6.31
C VAL A 252 -8.46 8.39 7.26
N PRO A 253 -7.93 7.25 6.81
CA PRO A 253 -7.00 6.47 7.61
C PRO A 253 -5.84 7.30 8.15
N LEU A 254 -5.52 7.15 9.43
CA LEU A 254 -4.29 7.71 10.01
C LEU A 254 -3.03 7.00 9.48
N LEU A 255 -3.22 5.83 8.85
CA LEU A 255 -2.15 5.01 8.31
C LEU A 255 -1.51 5.66 7.06
N ASP A 256 -0.20 5.49 6.95
CA ASP A 256 0.61 5.91 5.79
C ASP A 256 0.59 7.42 5.46
N ILE A 257 0.10 8.30 6.35
CA ILE A 257 0.24 9.75 6.17
C ILE A 257 1.72 10.13 6.32
N GLY A 258 2.26 10.82 5.31
CA GLY A 258 3.66 11.21 5.21
C GLY A 258 4.59 10.11 4.67
N ALA A 259 4.07 8.90 4.42
CA ALA A 259 4.88 7.80 3.90
C ALA A 259 5.38 8.09 2.48
N ASN A 260 6.70 8.03 2.29
CA ASN A 260 7.39 8.29 1.02
C ASN A 260 7.09 9.68 0.42
N TYR A 261 6.75 10.68 1.24
CA TYR A 261 6.45 12.02 0.78
C TYR A 261 7.51 13.04 1.25
N PRO A 262 8.56 13.31 0.47
CA PRO A 262 9.69 14.13 0.90
C PRO A 262 9.41 15.64 0.92
N ALA A 263 8.30 16.08 0.30
CA ALA A 263 7.99 17.50 0.11
C ALA A 263 7.42 18.19 1.37
N CYS A 264 7.27 17.49 2.49
CA CYS A 264 6.77 18.06 3.74
C CYS A 264 7.53 17.50 4.95
N ALA A 265 8.00 18.38 5.83
CA ALA A 265 8.64 17.98 7.07
C ALA A 265 7.61 17.42 8.06
N TYR A 266 7.98 16.45 8.90
CA TYR A 266 7.06 15.83 9.86
C TYR A 266 6.30 16.81 10.75
N GLN A 267 6.96 17.84 11.25
CA GLN A 267 6.31 18.87 12.07
C GLN A 267 5.15 19.57 11.33
N GLN A 268 5.31 19.83 10.03
CA GLN A 268 4.24 20.44 9.22
C GLN A 268 3.07 19.47 9.03
N ILE A 269 3.34 18.17 8.94
CA ILE A 269 2.28 17.15 8.88
C ILE A 269 1.48 17.16 10.18
N GLU A 270 2.14 17.18 11.33
CA GLU A 270 1.47 17.23 12.64
C GLU A 270 0.57 18.48 12.77
N GLU A 271 1.07 19.65 12.36
CA GLU A 271 0.30 20.90 12.34
C GLU A 271 -0.91 20.81 11.38
N MET A 272 -0.79 20.09 10.27
CA MET A 272 -1.89 19.88 9.33
C MET A 272 -2.95 18.94 9.87
N GLU A 273 -2.55 17.92 10.62
CA GLU A 273 -3.43 16.94 11.25
C GLU A 273 -4.17 17.51 12.48
N GLN A 274 -3.66 18.57 13.09
CA GLN A 274 -4.24 19.14 14.31
C GLN A 274 -5.71 19.54 14.15
N GLY A 275 -6.57 19.03 15.04
CA GLY A 275 -8.00 19.29 15.05
C GLY A 275 -8.83 18.47 14.05
N GLU A 276 -8.18 17.68 13.19
CA GLU A 276 -8.80 16.88 12.13
C GLU A 276 -9.19 15.48 12.59
N TYR A 277 -9.97 14.79 11.77
CA TYR A 277 -10.58 13.50 12.08
C TYR A 277 -9.93 12.37 11.28
N PHE A 278 -9.60 11.28 11.97
CA PHE A 278 -8.93 10.13 11.35
C PHE A 278 -9.59 8.82 11.74
N MET A 279 -9.39 7.81 10.90
CA MET A 279 -9.80 6.44 11.15
C MET A 279 -8.60 5.61 11.60
N LYS A 280 -8.82 4.77 12.59
CA LYS A 280 -7.86 3.78 13.10
C LYS A 280 -8.59 2.46 13.35
N TRP A 281 -7.92 1.34 13.10
CA TRP A 281 -8.44 0.00 13.38
C TRP A 281 -7.28 -0.96 13.61
N ASP A 282 -7.59 -2.16 14.11
CA ASP A 282 -6.60 -3.23 14.19
C ASP A 282 -6.40 -3.88 12.81
N LEU A 283 -5.17 -3.84 12.29
CA LEU A 283 -4.81 -4.41 11.00
C LEU A 283 -5.02 -5.92 10.90
N TRP A 284 -5.09 -6.62 12.02
CA TRP A 284 -5.20 -8.07 12.11
C TRP A 284 -6.60 -8.55 12.49
N ASP A 285 -7.42 -7.69 13.09
CA ASP A 285 -8.77 -7.99 13.56
C ASP A 285 -9.72 -6.81 13.30
N LEU A 286 -10.20 -6.69 12.06
CA LEU A 286 -11.09 -5.61 11.62
C LEU A 286 -12.53 -5.82 12.15
N LYS A 287 -12.73 -5.64 13.45
CA LYS A 287 -14.06 -5.62 14.08
C LYS A 287 -14.61 -4.22 14.28
N HIS A 288 -13.71 -3.30 14.57
CA HIS A 288 -14.06 -1.94 14.93
C HIS A 288 -13.18 -0.94 14.21
N VAL A 289 -13.79 0.17 13.80
CA VAL A 289 -13.10 1.35 13.29
C VAL A 289 -13.29 2.47 14.30
N GLU A 290 -12.20 2.91 14.90
CA GLU A 290 -12.14 4.05 15.79
C GLU A 290 -12.01 5.33 14.96
N ILE A 291 -12.92 6.27 15.19
CA ILE A 291 -12.82 7.63 14.70
C ILE A 291 -12.21 8.46 15.81
N ILE A 292 -11.04 9.04 15.51
CA ILE A 292 -10.28 9.85 16.46
C ILE A 292 -10.17 11.27 15.95
N ARG A 293 -9.98 12.21 16.87
CA ARG A 293 -9.66 13.61 16.57
C ARG A 293 -8.30 13.95 17.16
N HIS A 294 -7.40 14.49 16.34
CA HIS A 294 -6.10 14.96 16.79
C HIS A 294 -6.24 16.28 17.57
N ARG A 295 -5.53 16.41 18.69
CA ARG A 295 -5.53 17.62 19.53
C ARG A 295 -4.48 18.62 19.08
#